data_AF-A0A1Y2PBG6-F1
#
_entry.id   AF-A0A1Y2PBG6-F1
#
_cell.length_a   1.000
_cell.length_b   1.000
_cell.length_c   1.000
_cell.angle_alpha   90.00
_cell.angle_beta   90.00
_cell.angle_gamma   90.00
#
_symmetry.space_group_name_H-M   'P 1'
#
loop_
_entity.id
_entity.type
_entity.pdbx_description
1 polymer ?
#
loop_
_entity_poly.entity_id
_entity_poly.type
_entity_poly.pdbx_seq_one_letter_code
_entity_poly.pdbx_strand_id
1 'polypeptide(L)' 'MALIGVILIFILNWQWAWGILFLYWVIPDIFRGVTYFIEPVERERNPLLFWSIVISWIIMSLFSLSTLFITYN' A
#
# COMPACT_ATOMS: atom_id res chain seq x y z
N MET A 1 -0.38 3.60 21.00
CA MET A 1 -0.02 4.72 20.10
C MET A 1 -0.40 4.42 18.65
N ALA A 2 0.03 3.30 18.04
CA ALA A 2 -0.28 2.96 16.63
C ALA A 2 -1.78 2.77 16.32
N LEU A 3 -2.56 2.23 17.26
CA LEU A 3 -4.00 1.97 17.09
C LEU A 3 -4.85 3.25 16.94
N ILE A 4 -4.39 4.36 17.52
CA ILE A 4 -5.17 5.62 17.54
C ILE A 4 -5.15 6.28 16.15
N GLY A 5 -4.04 6.20 15.42
CA GLY A 5 -3.94 6.70 14.05
C GLY A 5 -4.85 5.97 13.07
N VAL A 6 -4.96 4.63 13.22
CA VAL A 6 -5.84 3.79 12.38
C VAL A 6 -7.31 4.15 12.60
N ILE A 7 -7.72 4.38 13.84
CA ILE A 7 -9.10 4.75 14.20
C ILE A 7 -9.47 6.14 13.66
N LEU A 8 -8.54 7.12 13.73
CA LEU A 8 -8.75 8.46 13.20
C LEU A 8 -8.94 8.46 11.67
N ILE A 9 -8.16 7.66 10.94
CA ILE A 9 -8.30 7.51 9.48
C ILE A 9 -9.65 6.88 9.12
N PHE A 10 -10.13 5.92 9.92
CA PHE A 10 -11.43 5.29 9.74
C PHE A 10 -12.60 6.26 9.98
N ILE A 11 -12.50 7.12 11.00
CA ILE A 11 -13.56 8.08 11.34
C ILE A 11 -13.64 9.24 10.31
N LEU A 12 -12.52 9.62 9.70
CA LEU A 12 -12.44 10.75 8.77
C LEU A 12 -12.84 10.40 7.31
N ASN A 13 -13.15 9.14 7.00
CA ASN A 13 -13.51 8.68 5.64
C ASN A 13 -12.47 9.08 4.56
N TRP A 14 -11.23 9.32 4.96
CA TRP A 14 -10.12 9.66 4.07
C TRP A 14 -9.57 8.40 3.43
N GLN A 15 -10.39 7.79 2.59
CA GLN A 15 -10.02 6.59 1.86
C GLN A 15 -8.73 6.80 1.08
N TRP A 16 -8.47 7.98 0.55
CA TRP A 16 -7.24 8.36 -0.14
C TRP A 16 -5.96 8.36 0.71
N ALA A 17 -6.06 8.56 2.03
CA ALA A 17 -4.90 8.53 2.90
C ALA A 17 -4.27 7.13 2.95
N TRP A 18 -5.08 6.08 2.77
CA TRP A 18 -4.59 4.70 2.65
C TRP A 18 -3.67 4.52 1.43
N GLY A 19 -3.94 5.17 0.32
CA GLY A 19 -3.14 5.04 -0.89
C GLY A 19 -1.78 5.69 -0.74
N ILE A 20 -1.71 6.84 -0.08
CA ILE A 20 -0.43 7.47 0.27
C ILE A 20 0.39 6.56 1.19
N LEU A 21 -0.24 5.94 2.19
CA LEU A 21 0.43 4.99 3.09
C LEU A 21 0.96 3.76 2.33
N PHE A 22 0.16 3.22 1.41
CA PHE A 22 0.57 2.10 0.58
C PHE A 22 1.74 2.44 -0.33
N LEU A 23 1.77 3.63 -0.96
CA LEU A 23 2.94 4.08 -1.72
C LEU A 23 4.16 4.27 -0.84
N TYR A 24 3.98 4.88 0.32
CA TYR A 24 5.07 5.10 1.26
C TYR A 24 5.75 3.80 1.70
N TRP A 25 5.03 2.68 1.73
CA TRP A 25 5.58 1.36 2.01
C TRP A 25 6.16 0.66 0.77
N VAL A 26 5.48 0.75 -0.37
CA VAL A 26 5.94 0.11 -1.61
C VAL A 26 7.26 0.70 -2.11
N ILE A 27 7.43 2.01 -2.01
CA ILE A 27 8.64 2.69 -2.51
C ILE A 27 9.92 2.10 -1.89
N PRO A 28 10.10 2.09 -0.55
CA PRO A 28 11.29 1.48 0.06
C PRO A 28 11.37 -0.04 -0.16
N ASP A 29 10.25 -0.76 -0.26
CA ASP A 29 10.25 -2.20 -0.59
C ASP A 29 10.84 -2.46 -1.99
N ILE A 30 10.52 -1.61 -2.98
CA ILE A 30 11.12 -1.67 -4.32
C ILE A 30 12.61 -1.39 -4.28
N PHE A 31 13.04 -0.36 -3.54
CA PHE A 31 14.46 -0.01 -3.41
C PHE A 31 15.26 -1.08 -2.67
N ARG A 32 14.68 -1.71 -1.64
CA ARG A 32 15.30 -2.79 -0.88
C ARG A 32 15.25 -4.13 -1.61
N GLY A 33 14.35 -4.29 -2.58
CA GLY A 33 14.13 -5.54 -3.28
C GLY A 33 13.53 -6.64 -2.39
N VAL A 34 12.94 -6.27 -1.25
CA VAL A 34 12.33 -7.18 -0.29
C VAL A 34 10.99 -6.61 0.13
N THR A 35 9.95 -7.45 0.09
CA THR A 35 8.61 -7.09 0.57
C THR A 35 8.15 -8.05 1.66
N TYR A 36 7.52 -7.52 2.71
CA TYR A 36 7.06 -8.28 3.86
C TYR A 36 5.54 -8.46 3.80
N PHE A 37 5.09 -9.62 3.34
CA PHE A 37 3.66 -9.93 3.29
C PHE A 37 3.23 -10.84 4.45
N ILE A 38 3.88 -12.01 4.57
CA ILE A 38 3.76 -12.98 5.68
C ILE A 38 5.16 -13.46 6.03
N GLU A 39 5.94 -13.75 4.98
CA GLU A 39 7.38 -13.96 5.02
C GLU A 39 8.06 -12.87 4.16
N PRO A 40 9.33 -12.56 4.42
CA PRO A 40 10.13 -11.73 3.53
C PRO A 40 10.24 -12.39 2.14
N VAL A 41 9.70 -11.72 1.12
CA VAL A 41 9.82 -12.11 -0.28
C VAL A 41 10.88 -11.25 -0.93
N GLU A 42 12.00 -11.86 -1.28
CA GLU A 42 13.12 -11.21 -1.96
C GLU A 42 12.96 -11.31 -3.47
N ARG A 43 13.24 -10.21 -4.19
CA ARG A 43 13.21 -10.15 -5.65
C ARG A 43 14.14 -11.16 -6.31
N GLU A 44 15.28 -11.44 -5.67
CA GLU A 44 16.30 -12.37 -6.18
C GLU A 44 15.84 -13.83 -6.11
N ARG A 45 15.08 -14.19 -5.06
CA ARG A 45 14.61 -15.55 -4.85
C ARG A 45 13.36 -15.87 -5.66
N ASN A 46 12.38 -14.97 -5.66
CA ASN A 46 11.11 -15.15 -6.37
C ASN A 46 10.64 -13.84 -7.01
N PRO A 47 11.20 -13.46 -8.17
CA PRO A 47 10.90 -12.17 -8.82
C PRO A 47 9.42 -12.05 -9.21
N LEU A 48 8.78 -13.14 -9.65
CA LEU A 48 7.36 -13.15 -10.03
C LEU A 48 6.44 -12.84 -8.84
N LEU A 49 6.68 -13.47 -7.69
CA LEU A 49 5.92 -13.21 -6.47
C LEU A 49 6.15 -11.78 -5.96
N PHE A 50 7.40 -11.33 -5.96
CA PHE A 50 7.75 -9.96 -5.59
C PHE A 50 6.97 -8.93 -6.42
N TRP A 51 7.02 -9.05 -7.75
CA TRP A 51 6.31 -8.12 -8.64
C TRP A 51 4.79 -8.23 -8.51
N SER A 52 4.24 -9.43 -8.33
CA SER A 52 2.80 -9.61 -8.10
C SER A 52 2.33 -8.89 -6.85
N ILE A 53 3.11 -8.98 -5.76
CA ILE A 53 2.85 -8.25 -4.53
C ILE A 53 2.92 -6.74 -4.82
N VAL A 54 4.06 -6.24 -5.29
CA VAL A 54 4.27 -4.80 -5.57
C VAL A 54 3.15 -4.21 -6.44
N ILE A 55 2.78 -4.89 -7.52
CA ILE A 55 1.68 -4.47 -8.40
C ILE A 55 0.36 -4.41 -7.64
N SER A 56 0.06 -5.39 -6.78
CA SER A 56 -1.15 -5.39 -5.95
C SER A 56 -1.21 -4.19 -5.02
N TRP A 57 -0.08 -3.83 -4.37
CA TRP A 57 -0.01 -2.65 -3.52
C TRP A 57 -0.16 -1.35 -4.31
N ILE A 58 0.44 -1.26 -5.52
CA ILE A 58 0.27 -0.11 -6.41
C ILE A 58 -1.20 0.03 -6.83
N ILE A 59 -1.86 -1.07 -7.21
CA ILE A 59 -3.28 -1.06 -7.60
C ILE A 59 -4.15 -0.60 -6.43
N MET A 60 -3.95 -1.15 -5.22
CA MET A 60 -4.69 -0.75 -4.02
C MET A 60 -4.47 0.73 -3.70
N SER A 61 -3.23 1.22 -3.86
CA SER A 61 -2.94 2.64 -3.71
C SER A 61 -3.69 3.51 -4.70
N LEU A 62 -3.64 3.16 -5.99
CA LEU A 62 -4.30 3.95 -7.04
C LEU A 62 -5.82 3.94 -6.86
N PHE A 63 -6.38 2.79 -6.49
CA PHE A 63 -7.81 2.67 -6.18
C PHE A 63 -8.22 3.54 -4.99
N SER A 64 -7.39 3.57 -3.95
CA SER A 64 -7.62 4.45 -2.81
C SER A 64 -7.47 5.93 -3.18
N LEU A 65 -6.43 6.30 -3.92
CA LEU A 65 -6.18 7.69 -4.36
C LEU A 65 -7.24 8.19 -5.33
N SER A 66 -7.85 7.31 -6.13
CA SER A 66 -8.91 7.71 -7.06
C SER A 66 -10.11 8.30 -6.34
N THR A 67 -10.33 7.99 -5.06
CA THR A 67 -11.38 8.59 -4.22
C THR A 67 -11.22 10.11 -4.02
N LEU A 68 -10.04 10.69 -4.25
CA LEU A 68 -9.85 12.15 -4.30
C LEU A 68 -10.46 12.79 -5.53
N PHE A 69 -10.48 12.07 -6.64
CA PHE A 69 -10.89 12.58 -7.95
C PHE A 69 -12.29 12.10 -8.34
N ILE A 70 -12.69 10.94 -7.84
CA ILE A 70 -13.96 10.29 -8.07
C ILE A 70 -14.72 10.31 -6.76
N THR A 71 -15.54 11.34 -6.56
CA THR A 71 -16.61 11.28 -5.57
C THR A 71 -17.60 10.23 -6.07
N TYR A 72 -17.57 9.03 -5.48
CA TYR A 72 -18.64 8.05 -5.63
C TYR A 72 -19.88 8.66 -4.98
N ASN A 73 -20.67 9.39 -5.78
CA ASN A 73 -21.92 10.04 -5.38
C ASN A 73 -23.04 9.01 -5.25
#